data_AF-A0A538H4J2-F1
#
_entry.id   AF-A0A538H4J2-F1
#
_cell.length_a   1.000
_cell.length_b   1.000
_cell.length_c   1.000
_cell.angle_alpha   90.00
_cell.angle_beta   90.00
_cell.angle_gamma   90.00
#
_symmetry.space_group_name_H-M   'P 1'
#
loop_
_entity.id
_entity.type
_entity.pdbx_description
1 polymer ?
#
loop_
_entity_poly.entity_id
_entity_poly.type
_entity_poly.pdbx_seq_one_letter_code
_entity_poly.pdbx_strand_id
1 'polypeptide(L)' 'MFGRWRRKREDARAAKQQADPQALAREGDPRGGLQSDEYRTADPREVVEQEGVVMSGPGGAPQEGESVEERRARDR' A
#
# COMPACT_ATOMS: atom_id res chain seq x y z
N MET A 1 -10.05 28.20 21.21
CA MET A 1 -10.07 27.73 19.80
C MET A 1 -8.92 26.78 19.42
N PHE A 2 -7.72 26.87 20.02
CA PHE A 2 -6.55 26.05 19.65
C PHE A 2 -6.66 24.52 19.87
N GLY A 3 -7.49 24.06 20.83
CA GLY A 3 -7.63 22.63 21.14
C GLY A 3 -8.24 21.79 20.02
N ARG A 4 -9.22 22.35 19.28
CA ARG A 4 -9.85 21.66 18.13
C ARG A 4 -8.88 21.42 16.99
N TRP A 5 -8.00 22.39 16.72
CA TRP A 5 -7.00 22.28 15.66
C TRP A 5 -5.94 21.23 16.00
N ARG A 6 -5.50 21.19 17.26
CA ARG A 6 -4.51 20.21 17.73
C ARG A 6 -5.05 18.78 17.64
N ARG A 7 -6.31 18.56 18.05
CA ARG A 7 -6.99 17.26 17.94
C ARG A 7 -7.15 16.83 16.48
N LYS A 8 -7.59 17.73 15.60
CA LYS A 8 -7.67 17.46 14.15
C LYS A 8 -6.31 17.07 13.55
N ARG A 9 -5.21 17.63 14.05
CA ARG A 9 -3.85 17.31 13.61
C ARG A 9 -3.38 15.95 14.13
N GLU A 10 -3.79 15.55 15.34
CA GLU A 10 -3.55 14.21 15.88
C GLU A 10 -4.33 13.15 15.10
N ASP A 11 -5.63 13.38 14.83
CA ASP A 11 -6.46 12.45 14.05
C ASP A 11 -5.87 12.22 12.66
N ALA A 12 -5.44 13.30 11.99
CA ALA A 12 -4.77 13.23 10.69
C ALA A 12 -3.40 12.54 10.74
N ARG A 13 -2.74 12.48 11.90
CA ARG A 13 -1.49 11.73 12.10
C ARG A 13 -1.78 10.25 12.37
N ALA A 14 -2.80 9.96 13.16
CA ALA A 14 -3.24 8.61 13.47
C ALA A 14 -3.68 7.86 12.21
N ALA A 15 -4.42 8.52 11.32
CA ALA A 15 -4.78 7.99 9.99
C ALA A 15 -3.56 7.46 9.20
N LYS A 16 -2.39 8.11 9.34
CA LYS A 16 -1.16 7.70 8.65
C LYS A 16 -0.48 6.46 9.24
N GLN A 17 -0.89 6.01 10.42
CA GLN A 17 -0.25 4.91 11.15
C GLN A 17 -1.10 3.63 11.21
N GLN A 18 -2.32 3.65 10.67
CA GLN A 18 -3.25 2.52 10.74
C GLN A 18 -3.06 1.48 9.62
N ALA A 19 -2.05 1.67 8.76
CA ALA A 19 -1.83 0.85 7.56
C ALA A 19 -3.04 0.79 6.59
N ASP A 20 -4.01 1.70 6.74
CA ASP A 20 -5.12 1.86 5.82
C ASP A 20 -4.71 2.80 4.67
N PRO A 21 -4.57 2.29 3.43
CA PRO A 21 -4.21 3.12 2.28
C PRO A 21 -5.29 4.15 1.93
N GLN A 22 -6.57 3.86 2.22
CA GLN A 22 -7.68 4.76 1.92
C GLN A 22 -7.61 6.03 2.77
N ALA A 23 -7.19 5.89 4.03
CA ALA A 23 -6.97 7.03 4.92
C ALA A 23 -5.88 8.01 4.42
N LEU A 24 -5.04 7.58 3.46
CA LEU A 24 -4.00 8.38 2.83
C LEU A 24 -4.39 8.92 1.45
N ALA A 25 -5.51 8.49 0.88
CA ALA A 25 -5.95 8.88 -0.46
C ALA A 25 -6.27 10.38 -0.51
N ARG A 26 -5.77 11.06 -1.54
CA ARG A 26 -6.04 12.47 -1.82
C ARG A 26 -6.16 12.71 -3.31
N GLU A 27 -7.11 13.55 -3.70
CA GLU A 27 -7.25 14.00 -5.08
C GLU A 27 -6.00 14.76 -5.52
N GLY A 28 -5.49 14.47 -6.72
CA GLY A 28 -4.27 15.08 -7.25
C GLY A 28 -2.99 14.73 -6.47
N ASP A 29 -2.91 13.54 -5.87
CA ASP A 29 -1.69 13.13 -5.16
C ASP A 29 -0.48 13.11 -6.11
N PRO A 30 0.58 13.93 -5.88
CA PRO A 30 1.80 13.93 -6.71
C PRO A 30 2.55 12.59 -6.73
N ARG A 31 2.17 11.62 -5.88
CA ARG A 31 2.71 10.26 -5.86
C ARG A 31 1.98 9.29 -6.80
N GLY A 32 0.95 9.75 -7.52
CA GLY A 32 0.15 8.90 -8.40
C GLY A 32 -1.09 8.28 -7.75
N GLY A 33 -1.49 8.75 -6.56
CA GLY A 33 -2.74 8.35 -5.91
C GLY A 33 -2.69 6.97 -5.25
N LEU A 34 -3.86 6.35 -5.15
CA LEU A 34 -4.03 5.03 -4.55
C LEU A 34 -3.92 3.95 -5.62
N GLN A 35 -3.07 2.95 -5.38
CA GLN A 35 -2.97 1.77 -6.23
C GLN A 35 -4.23 0.91 -6.14
N SER A 36 -4.57 0.21 -7.23
CA SER A 36 -5.72 -0.70 -7.27
C SER A 36 -5.61 -1.77 -6.18
N ASP A 37 -6.76 -2.27 -5.71
CA ASP A 37 -6.77 -3.34 -4.70
C ASP A 37 -6.12 -4.61 -5.23
N GLU A 38 -6.48 -4.99 -6.46
CA GLU A 38 -5.88 -6.10 -7.20
C GLU A 38 -4.36 -6.01 -7.24
N TYR A 39 -3.80 -4.87 -7.69
CA TYR A 39 -2.34 -4.72 -7.74
C TYR A 39 -1.71 -4.67 -6.35
N ARG A 40 -2.39 -4.19 -5.29
CA ARG A 40 -1.80 -4.15 -3.94
C ARG A 40 -1.71 -5.52 -3.28
N THR A 41 -2.65 -6.42 -3.61
CA THR A 41 -2.76 -7.72 -2.95
C THR A 41 -2.27 -8.88 -3.80
N ALA A 42 -2.01 -8.66 -5.09
CA ALA A 42 -1.49 -9.68 -6.00
C ALA A 42 -0.16 -10.27 -5.49
N ASP A 43 0.06 -11.54 -5.80
CA ASP A 43 1.37 -12.17 -5.58
C ASP A 43 2.40 -11.51 -6.52
N PRO A 44 3.65 -11.30 -6.09
CA PRO A 44 4.70 -10.76 -6.96
C PRO A 44 4.91 -11.53 -8.28
N ARG A 45 4.50 -12.81 -8.34
CA ARG A 45 4.55 -13.69 -9.53
C ARG A 45 3.36 -13.52 -10.47
N GLU A 46 2.28 -12.91 -10.01
CA GLU A 46 1.08 -12.73 -10.82
C GLU A 46 1.28 -11.62 -11.84
N VAL A 47 0.53 -11.70 -12.94
CA VAL A 47 0.42 -10.64 -13.94
C VAL A 47 -0.87 -9.89 -13.65
N VAL A 48 -0.77 -8.57 -13.53
CA VAL A 48 -1.90 -7.68 -13.26
C VAL A 48 -2.03 -6.70 -14.41
N GLU A 49 -3.25 -6.48 -14.89
CA GLU A 49 -3.57 -5.45 -15.87
C GLU A 49 -4.35 -4.32 -15.21
N GLN A 50 -3.85 -3.09 -15.34
CA GLN A 50 -4.53 -1.90 -14.86
C GLN A 50 -4.51 -0.82 -15.93
N GLU A 51 -5.67 -0.27 -16.28
CA GLU A 51 -5.81 0.82 -17.25
C GLU A 51 -5.14 0.51 -18.62
N GLY A 52 -5.16 -0.77 -19.03
CA GLY A 52 -4.53 -1.24 -20.27
C GLY A 52 -3.01 -1.42 -20.18
N VAL A 53 -2.42 -1.26 -18.99
CA VAL A 53 -1.00 -1.50 -18.72
C VAL A 53 -0.85 -2.83 -17.99
N VAL A 54 -0.07 -3.74 -18.56
CA VAL A 54 0.24 -5.04 -17.98
C VAL A 54 1.53 -4.93 -17.16
N MET A 55 1.49 -5.37 -15.91
CA MET A 55 2.58 -5.29 -14.94
C MET A 55 2.74 -6.64 -14.22
N SER A 56 3.95 -6.94 -13.73
CA SER A 56 4.11 -7.97 -12.69
C SER A 56 3.46 -7.49 -11.39
N GLY A 57 3.06 -8.41 -10.52
CA GLY A 57 2.56 -8.10 -9.19
C GLY A 57 3.53 -7.24 -8.35
N PRO A 58 3.02 -6.65 -7.27
CA PRO A 58 3.77 -5.72 -6.42
C PRO A 58 4.93 -6.44 -5.73
N GLY A 59 6.09 -5.80 -5.64
CA GLY A 59 7.25 -6.33 -4.89
C GLY A 59 8.43 -6.82 -5.74
N GLY A 60 8.32 -6.78 -7.07
CA GLY A 60 9.41 -7.12 -7.99
C GLY A 60 9.63 -8.64 -8.15
N ALA A 61 10.68 -9.03 -8.87
CA ALA A 61 10.95 -10.44 -9.18
C ALA A 61 11.15 -11.26 -7.88
N PRO A 62 10.44 -12.39 -7.71
CA PRO A 62 10.55 -13.23 -6.52
C PRO A 62 11.95 -13.86 -6.40
N GLN A 63 12.44 -13.96 -5.16
CA GLN A 63 13.55 -14.84 -4.83
C GLN A 63 13.01 -16.29 -4.78
N GLU A 64 13.69 -17.22 -5.44
CA GLU A 64 13.14 -18.56 -5.72
C GLU A 64 12.85 -19.40 -4.45
N GLY A 65 11.77 -20.18 -4.50
CA GLY A 65 11.53 -21.33 -3.61
C GLY A 65 10.59 -21.14 -2.42
N GLU A 66 10.19 -19.90 -2.09
CA GLU A 66 9.43 -19.61 -0.86
C GLU A 66 8.20 -18.73 -1.13
N SER A 67 7.12 -18.98 -0.39
CA SER A 67 5.97 -18.08 -0.24
C SER A 67 6.33 -16.84 0.59
N VAL A 68 5.48 -15.81 0.52
CA VAL A 68 5.66 -14.56 1.29
C VAL A 68 5.68 -14.84 2.79
N GLU A 69 4.83 -15.76 3.25
CA GLU A 69 4.71 -16.22 4.63
C GLU A 69 5.97 -16.96 5.09
N GLU A 70 6.49 -17.89 4.29
CA GLU A 70 7.71 -18.66 4.59
C GLU A 70 8.92 -17.74 4.76
N ARG A 71 9.11 -16.78 3.85
CA ARG A 71 10.17 -15.76 3.96
C ARG A 71 10.03 -14.92 5.23
N ARG A 72 8.82 -14.43 5.54
CA ARG A 72 8.57 -13.63 6.75
C ARG A 72 8.85 -14.41 8.03
N ALA A 73 8.64 -15.72 8.03
CA ALA A 73 8.93 -16.57 9.17
C ALA A 73 10.44 -16.78 9.37
N ARG A 74 11.22 -16.89 8.28
CA ARG A 74 12.68 -17.04 8.31
C ARG A 74 13.41 -15.80 8.81
N ASP A 75 12.98 -14.62 8.37
CA ASP A 75 13.67 -13.34 8.64
C ASP A 75 13.33 -12.71 10.01
N ARG A 76 12.49 -13.39 10.81
CA ARG A 76 12.00 -12.92 12.11
C ARG A 76 12.75 -13.56 13.27
#